data_AF-A0A1A0HCL0-F1
#
_entry.id   AF-A0A1A0HCL0-F1
#
_cell.length_a   1.000
_cell.length_b   1.000
_cell.length_c   1.000
_cell.angle_alpha   90.00
_cell.angle_beta   90.00
_cell.angle_gamma   90.00
#
_symmetry.space_group_name_H-M   'P 1'
#
loop_
_entity.id
_entity.type
_entity.pdbx_description
1 polymer ?
#
loop_
_entity_poly.entity_id
_entity_poly.type
_entity_poly.pdbx_seq_one_letter_code
_entity_poly.pdbx_strand_id
1 'polypeptide(L)'
;MRVTARILRDSTKLLEGTAEVLDRTIQDIPRLQKVLDTEKLLGVVPDMDVRAAKESVSTEAHPQIEALSSLLEKNLAKLRRKKTSLESQARLLQVRLESAENQSPLRGERRFNRSTTLDSSHEADLARLRYLRHKSDRLSYNLSQAKLKNNRAKLSFVPSLPPAP
;
A
#
# COMPACT_ATOMS: atom_id res chain seq x y z
N MET A 1 63.12 70.90 -1.72
CA MET A 1 63.52 69.48 -1.79
C MET A 1 63.68 68.78 -0.43
N ARG A 2 64.17 69.45 0.64
CA ARG A 2 64.33 68.79 1.97
C ARG A 2 63.00 68.43 2.65
N VAL A 3 61.98 69.28 2.50
CA VAL A 3 60.64 69.05 3.10
C VAL A 3 59.91 67.89 2.42
N THR A 4 59.97 67.79 1.09
CA THR A 4 59.34 66.70 0.33
C THR A 4 59.98 65.35 0.64
N ALA A 5 61.30 65.30 0.82
CA ALA A 5 61.99 64.08 1.24
C ALA A 5 61.61 63.65 2.67
N ARG A 6 61.35 64.61 3.58
CA ARG A 6 60.89 64.32 4.94
C ARG A 6 59.46 63.78 4.95
N ILE A 7 58.55 64.41 4.20
CA ILE A 7 57.16 63.94 4.08
C ILE A 7 57.12 62.53 3.50
N LEU A 8 57.90 62.25 2.46
CA LEU A 8 57.99 60.90 1.88
C LEU A 8 58.49 59.88 2.91
N ARG A 9 59.53 60.23 3.67
CA ARG A 9 60.10 59.35 4.71
C ARG A 9 59.12 59.08 5.85
N ASP A 10 58.33 60.08 6.23
CA ASP A 10 57.32 59.91 7.27
C ASP A 10 56.12 59.08 6.75
N SER A 11 55.73 59.24 5.48
CA SER A 11 54.70 58.38 4.86
C SER A 11 55.15 56.93 4.70
N THR A 12 56.42 56.67 4.37
CA THR A 12 56.92 55.29 4.26
C THR A 12 56.99 54.61 5.63
N LYS A 13 57.38 55.35 6.67
CA LYS A 13 57.36 54.84 8.05
C LYS A 13 55.94 54.57 8.54
N LEU A 14 54.98 55.44 8.21
CA LEU A 14 53.58 55.20 8.53
C LEU A 14 53.07 53.95 7.80
N LEU A 15 53.42 53.78 6.52
CA LEU A 15 53.02 52.62 5.74
C LEU A 15 53.60 51.32 6.32
N GLU A 16 54.88 51.32 6.68
CA GLU A 16 55.56 50.20 7.34
C GLU A 16 54.90 49.87 8.68
N GLY A 17 54.60 50.89 9.49
CA GLY A 17 53.84 50.72 10.74
C GLY A 17 52.43 50.15 10.52
N THR A 18 51.72 50.61 9.48
CA THR A 18 50.39 50.04 9.16
C THR A 18 50.46 48.60 8.67
N ALA A 19 51.51 48.23 7.93
CA ALA A 19 51.72 46.87 7.47
C ALA A 19 52.01 45.92 8.64
N GLU A 20 52.87 46.32 9.58
CA GLU A 20 53.14 45.54 10.79
C GLU A 20 51.88 45.36 11.67
N VAL A 21 51.06 46.40 11.80
CA VAL A 21 49.79 46.31 12.53
C VAL A 21 48.83 45.38 11.80
N LEU A 22 48.77 45.43 10.47
CA LEU A 22 47.91 44.57 9.68
C LEU A 22 48.34 43.09 9.80
N ASP A 23 49.63 42.80 9.73
CA ASP A 23 50.16 41.43 9.87
C ASP A 23 49.82 40.83 11.24
N ARG A 24 49.92 41.62 12.32
CA ARG A 24 49.53 41.18 13.67
C ARG A 24 48.03 40.91 13.80
N THR A 25 47.19 41.66 13.07
CA THR A 25 45.73 41.47 13.12
C THR A 25 45.23 40.36 12.20
N ILE A 26 45.93 40.08 11.10
CA ILE A 26 45.57 39.03 10.14
C ILE A 26 46.07 37.64 10.58
N GLN A 27 47.10 37.58 11.43
CA GLN A 27 47.72 36.32 11.88
C GLN A 27 46.72 35.28 12.43
N ASP A 28 45.65 35.73 13.09
CA ASP A 28 44.66 34.85 13.74
C ASP A 28 43.45 34.49 12.85
N ILE A 29 43.28 35.13 11.69
CA ILE A 29 42.21 34.85 10.72
C ILE A 29 42.21 33.39 10.22
N PRO A 30 43.34 32.78 9.81
CA PRO A 30 43.33 31.39 9.33
C PRO A 30 42.95 30.39 10.43
N ARG A 31 43.24 30.69 11.70
CA ARG A 31 42.81 29.86 12.84
C ARG A 31 41.30 29.92 13.02
N LEU A 32 40.69 31.11 12.91
CA LEU A 32 39.25 31.29 13.00
C LEU A 32 38.51 30.57 11.87
N GLN A 33 39.02 30.62 10.64
CA GLN A 33 38.45 29.86 9.52
C GLN A 33 38.39 28.37 9.83
N LYS A 34 39.49 27.80 10.35
CA LYS A 34 39.55 26.39 10.72
C LYS A 34 38.56 26.01 11.83
N VAL A 35 38.35 26.89 12.81
CA VAL A 35 37.39 26.65 13.91
C VAL A 35 35.94 26.74 13.41
N LEU A 36 35.62 27.75 12.61
CA LEU A 36 34.28 27.92 12.04
C LEU A 36 33.91 26.78 11.09
N ASP A 37 34.87 26.27 10.32
CA ASP A 37 34.65 25.10 9.46
C ASP A 37 34.30 23.84 10.28
N THR A 38 34.81 23.72 11.51
CA THR A 38 34.50 22.60 12.41
C THR A 38 33.16 22.72 13.13
N GLU A 39 32.61 23.92 13.30
CA GLU A 39 31.30 24.15 13.94
C GLU A 39 30.11 23.75 13.07
N LYS A 40 30.31 23.46 11.77
CA LYS A 40 29.27 22.99 10.85
C LYS A 40 28.73 21.57 11.19
N LEU A 41 29.20 20.94 12.26
CA LEU A 41 28.78 19.61 12.70
C LEU A 41 27.59 19.62 13.66
N LEU A 42 27.11 20.79 14.11
CA LEU A 42 25.94 20.88 14.99
C LEU A 42 24.66 20.97 14.15
N GLY A 43 24.20 19.82 13.68
CA GLY A 43 22.85 19.67 13.16
C GLY A 43 21.83 19.81 14.28
N VAL A 44 21.49 21.06 14.63
CA VAL A 44 20.44 21.34 15.61
C VAL A 44 19.11 21.05 14.93
N VAL A 45 18.51 19.91 15.28
CA VAL A 45 17.13 19.60 14.90
C VAL A 45 16.21 20.26 15.93
N PRO A 46 15.27 21.13 15.53
CA PRO A 46 14.32 21.72 16.45
C PRO A 46 13.45 20.65 17.12
N ASP A 47 13.18 20.80 18.41
CA ASP A 47 12.26 19.92 19.13
C ASP A 47 10.85 19.90 18.50
N MET A 48 10.44 21.01 17.88
CA MET A 48 9.18 21.12 17.15
C MET A 48 9.14 20.20 15.94
N ASP A 49 10.21 20.15 15.16
CA ASP A 49 10.30 19.29 13.98
C ASP A 49 10.28 17.81 14.38
N VAL A 50 10.93 17.46 15.50
CA VAL A 50 10.89 16.11 16.05
C VAL A 50 9.47 15.72 16.49
N ARG A 51 8.75 16.63 17.15
CA ARG A 51 7.36 16.37 17.58
C ARG A 51 6.42 16.26 16.38
N ALA A 52 6.53 17.15 15.40
CA ALA A 52 5.75 17.11 14.18
C ALA A 52 6.02 15.82 13.38
N ALA A 53 7.28 15.40 13.26
CA ALA A 53 7.64 14.15 12.61
C ALA A 53 7.06 12.93 13.35
N LYS A 54 7.13 12.91 14.69
CA LYS A 54 6.51 11.84 15.50
C LYS A 54 5.00 11.78 15.30
N GLU A 55 4.33 12.94 15.29
CA GLU A 55 2.90 13.02 15.06
C GLU A 55 2.53 12.56 13.64
N SER A 56 3.27 13.02 12.62
CA SER A 56 3.10 12.56 11.23
C SER A 56 3.27 11.06 11.09
N VAL A 57 4.32 10.49 11.68
CA VAL A 57 4.55 9.03 11.64
C VAL A 57 3.44 8.29 12.38
N SER A 58 2.96 8.82 13.51
CA SER A 58 1.86 8.19 14.24
C SER A 58 0.55 8.23 13.44
N THR A 59 0.21 9.38 12.84
CA THR A 59 -1.02 9.55 12.05
C THR A 59 -1.01 8.70 10.78
N GLU A 60 0.16 8.43 10.20
CA GLU A 60 0.30 7.56 9.04
C GLU A 60 0.35 6.07 9.40
N ALA A 61 1.15 5.68 10.40
CA ALA A 61 1.40 4.27 10.71
C ALA A 61 0.21 3.59 11.39
N HIS A 62 -0.52 4.29 12.28
CA HIS A 62 -1.64 3.70 13.01
C HIS A 62 -2.76 3.16 12.10
N PRO A 63 -3.30 3.92 11.12
CA PRO A 63 -4.34 3.41 10.23
C PRO A 63 -3.84 2.27 9.34
N GLN A 64 -2.55 2.28 8.96
CA GLN A 64 -1.96 1.18 8.19
C GLN A 64 -1.90 -0.12 9.01
N ILE A 65 -1.49 -0.03 10.28
CA ILE A 65 -1.46 -1.17 11.21
C ILE A 65 -2.88 -1.72 11.43
N GLU A 66 -3.86 -0.84 11.63
CA GLU A 66 -5.26 -1.23 11.83
C GLU A 66 -5.87 -1.87 10.57
N ALA A 67 -5.55 -1.35 9.39
CA ALA A 67 -5.96 -1.97 8.14
C ALA A 67 -5.38 -3.40 8.00
N LEU A 68 -4.09 -3.58 8.30
CA LEU A 68 -3.42 -4.87 8.28
C LEU A 68 -3.98 -5.83 9.33
N SER A 69 -4.25 -5.37 10.55
CA SER A 69 -4.86 -6.20 11.59
C SER A 69 -6.25 -6.67 11.17
N SER A 70 -7.07 -5.79 10.60
CA SER A 70 -8.41 -6.15 10.10
C SER A 70 -8.33 -7.20 8.97
N LEU A 71 -7.32 -7.12 8.11
CA LEU A 71 -7.09 -8.09 7.03
C LEU A 71 -6.65 -9.44 7.60
N LEU A 72 -5.75 -9.44 8.59
CA LEU A 72 -5.33 -10.64 9.28
C LEU A 72 -6.52 -11.31 10.00
N GLU A 73 -7.35 -10.56 10.71
CA GLU A 73 -8.55 -11.08 11.37
C GLU A 73 -9.54 -11.70 10.38
N LYS A 74 -9.78 -11.05 9.22
CA LYS A 74 -10.61 -11.61 8.15
C LYS A 74 -10.04 -12.92 7.62
N ASN A 75 -8.73 -12.99 7.41
CA ASN A 75 -8.07 -14.22 6.94
C ASN A 75 -8.11 -15.32 7.99
N LEU A 76 -7.92 -14.97 9.26
CA LEU A 76 -8.03 -15.90 10.39
C LEU A 76 -9.45 -16.45 10.49
N ALA A 77 -10.49 -15.61 10.36
CA ALA A 77 -11.88 -16.04 10.32
C ALA A 77 -12.17 -16.99 9.14
N LYS A 78 -11.63 -16.72 7.95
CA LYS A 78 -11.73 -17.62 6.79
C LYS A 78 -11.06 -18.98 7.07
N LEU A 79 -9.86 -18.97 7.64
CA LEU A 79 -9.13 -20.20 8.00
C LEU A 79 -9.87 -21.00 9.07
N ARG A 80 -10.42 -20.35 10.10
CA ARG A 80 -11.26 -20.99 11.12
C ARG A 80 -12.47 -21.67 10.51
N ARG A 81 -13.20 -21.00 9.61
CA ARG A 81 -14.34 -21.59 8.89
C ARG A 81 -13.94 -22.80 8.04
N LYS A 82 -12.80 -22.71 7.34
CA LYS A 82 -12.26 -23.84 6.57
C LYS A 82 -11.91 -25.01 7.49
N LYS A 83 -11.24 -24.75 8.61
CA LYS A 83 -10.91 -25.76 9.62
C LYS A 83 -12.18 -26.45 10.13
N THR A 84 -13.19 -25.70 10.56
CA THR A 84 -14.45 -26.28 11.07
C THR A 84 -15.20 -27.07 9.99
N SER A 85 -15.16 -26.63 8.73
CA SER A 85 -15.76 -27.38 7.61
C SER A 85 -15.02 -28.67 7.29
N LEU A 86 -13.69 -28.68 7.41
CA LEU A 86 -12.89 -29.89 7.21
C LEU A 86 -13.07 -30.87 8.38
N GLU A 87 -13.14 -30.36 9.62
CA GLU A 87 -13.43 -31.16 10.80
C GLU A 87 -14.82 -31.80 10.74
N SER A 88 -15.84 -31.07 10.28
CA SER A 88 -17.18 -31.64 10.11
C SER A 88 -17.23 -32.69 9.00
N GLN A 89 -16.52 -32.46 7.89
CA GLN A 89 -16.37 -33.45 6.82
C GLN A 89 -15.64 -34.71 7.30
N ALA A 90 -14.55 -34.55 8.04
CA ALA A 90 -13.79 -35.67 8.61
C ALA A 90 -14.64 -36.50 9.57
N ARG A 91 -15.39 -35.85 10.48
CA ARG A 91 -16.33 -36.53 11.39
C ARG A 91 -17.43 -37.27 10.64
N LEU A 92 -17.97 -36.65 9.60
CA LEU A 92 -19.03 -37.27 8.78
C LEU A 92 -18.50 -38.49 8.02
N LEU A 93 -17.29 -38.42 7.46
CA LEU A 93 -16.64 -39.55 6.82
C LEU A 93 -16.31 -40.66 7.82
N GLN A 94 -15.87 -40.31 9.03
CA GLN A 94 -15.63 -41.28 10.10
C GLN A 94 -16.91 -42.04 10.47
N VAL A 95 -18.03 -41.34 10.70
CA VAL A 95 -19.33 -41.98 11.00
C VAL A 95 -19.78 -42.89 9.85
N ARG A 96 -19.57 -42.47 8.59
CA ARG A 96 -19.88 -43.31 7.42
C ARG A 96 -18.99 -44.54 7.33
N LEU A 97 -17.72 -44.41 7.68
CA LEU A 97 -16.77 -45.51 7.70
C LEU A 97 -17.12 -46.51 8.79
N GLU A 98 -17.41 -46.05 10.01
CA GLU A 98 -17.91 -46.89 11.12
C GLU A 98 -19.23 -47.58 10.75
N SER A 99 -20.14 -46.88 10.08
CA SER A 99 -21.39 -47.46 9.57
C SER A 99 -21.15 -48.52 8.49
N ALA A 100 -20.17 -48.30 7.61
CA ALA A 100 -19.79 -49.26 6.56
C ALA A 100 -19.04 -50.47 7.12
N GLU A 101 -18.22 -50.31 8.16
CA GLU A 101 -17.55 -51.41 8.87
C GLU A 101 -18.56 -52.26 9.65
N ASN A 102 -19.52 -51.62 10.33
CA ASN A 102 -20.66 -52.30 10.97
C ASN A 102 -21.58 -52.98 9.94
N GLN A 103 -21.57 -52.52 8.69
CA GLN A 103 -22.25 -53.15 7.55
C GLN A 103 -21.31 -54.05 6.72
N SER A 104 -20.07 -54.29 7.18
CA SER A 104 -19.17 -55.19 6.47
C SER A 104 -19.74 -56.62 6.53
N PRO A 105 -19.92 -57.25 5.37
CA PRO A 105 -20.70 -58.47 5.26
C PRO A 105 -19.80 -59.66 5.55
N LEU A 106 -19.92 -60.21 6.76
CA LEU A 106 -19.90 -61.67 6.90
C LEU A 106 -21.19 -62.32 6.38
N ARG A 107 -22.05 -61.57 5.67
CA ARG A 107 -23.29 -62.09 5.13
C ARG A 107 -23.74 -61.37 3.85
N GLY A 108 -23.52 -62.05 2.74
CA GLY A 108 -24.48 -62.05 1.64
C GLY A 108 -24.29 -60.97 0.59
N GLU A 109 -23.73 -61.40 -0.54
CA GLU A 109 -24.14 -60.93 -1.86
C GLU A 109 -25.66 -60.70 -1.94
N ARG A 110 -26.03 -59.74 -2.80
CA ARG A 110 -27.40 -59.40 -3.25
C ARG A 110 -28.16 -58.47 -2.30
N ARG A 111 -28.21 -57.17 -2.64
CA ARG A 111 -29.45 -56.45 -3.04
C ARG A 111 -29.09 -55.01 -3.43
N PHE A 112 -28.55 -54.86 -4.64
CA PHE A 112 -28.59 -53.59 -5.36
C PHE A 112 -29.98 -53.49 -6.02
N ASN A 113 -30.99 -52.98 -5.30
CA ASN A 113 -32.30 -52.72 -5.90
C ASN A 113 -32.97 -51.48 -5.27
N ARG A 114 -32.86 -50.37 -6.02
CA ARG A 114 -34.00 -49.62 -6.55
C ARG A 114 -34.98 -49.02 -5.53
N SER A 115 -34.68 -47.82 -4.99
CA SER A 115 -35.67 -46.95 -4.33
C SER A 115 -35.16 -45.52 -4.00
N THR A 116 -34.67 -44.71 -4.95
CA THR A 116 -34.31 -43.28 -4.67
C THR A 116 -34.44 -42.31 -5.86
N THR A 117 -35.12 -42.69 -6.96
CA THR A 117 -35.10 -41.92 -8.22
C THR A 117 -36.10 -40.76 -8.33
N LEU A 118 -36.99 -40.55 -7.37
CA LEU A 118 -38.04 -39.52 -7.47
C LEU A 118 -37.63 -38.17 -6.84
N ASP A 119 -37.06 -38.16 -5.64
CA ASP A 119 -36.67 -36.90 -4.98
C ASP A 119 -35.40 -36.26 -5.56
N SER A 120 -34.48 -37.07 -6.11
CA SER A 120 -33.25 -36.57 -6.73
C SER A 120 -33.50 -35.81 -8.05
N SER A 121 -34.56 -36.17 -8.80
CA SER A 121 -34.93 -35.48 -10.04
C SER A 121 -35.48 -34.08 -9.73
N HIS A 122 -36.36 -33.96 -8.73
CA HIS A 122 -36.93 -32.68 -8.34
C HIS A 122 -35.88 -31.71 -7.80
N GLU A 123 -34.92 -32.18 -7.00
CA GLU A 123 -33.82 -31.33 -6.50
C GLU A 123 -32.89 -30.87 -7.64
N ALA A 124 -32.60 -31.76 -8.61
CA ALA A 124 -31.82 -31.41 -9.80
C ALA A 124 -32.53 -30.38 -10.68
N ASP A 125 -33.85 -30.50 -10.84
CA ASP A 125 -34.68 -29.56 -11.60
C ASP A 125 -34.77 -28.19 -10.92
N LEU A 126 -34.89 -28.15 -9.59
CA LEU A 126 -34.86 -26.90 -8.82
C LEU A 126 -33.51 -26.19 -8.90
N ALA A 127 -32.40 -26.94 -8.83
CA ALA A 127 -31.06 -26.39 -9.01
C ALA A 127 -30.88 -25.82 -10.43
N ARG A 128 -31.41 -26.51 -11.45
CA ARG A 128 -31.39 -26.06 -12.85
C ARG A 128 -32.20 -24.77 -13.05
N LEU A 129 -33.39 -24.66 -12.43
CA LEU A 129 -34.21 -23.45 -12.49
C LEU A 129 -33.52 -22.25 -11.82
N ARG A 130 -32.87 -22.45 -10.67
CA ARG A 130 -32.07 -21.41 -10.01
C ARG A 130 -30.92 -20.94 -10.90
N TYR A 131 -30.20 -21.86 -11.51
CA TYR A 131 -29.12 -21.54 -12.46
C TYR A 131 -29.64 -20.73 -13.66
N LEU A 132 -30.76 -21.15 -14.27
CA LEU A 132 -31.36 -20.45 -15.41
C LEU A 132 -31.82 -19.04 -15.05
N ARG A 133 -32.40 -18.84 -13.86
CA ARG A 133 -32.78 -17.52 -13.35
C ARG A 133 -31.57 -16.60 -13.16
N HIS A 134 -30.50 -17.09 -12.52
CA HIS A 134 -29.27 -16.30 -12.40
C HIS A 134 -28.66 -15.97 -13.76
N LYS A 135 -28.73 -16.90 -14.72
CA LYS A 135 -28.28 -16.67 -16.09
C LYS A 135 -29.14 -15.62 -16.80
N SER A 136 -30.46 -15.63 -16.62
CA SER A 136 -31.34 -14.60 -17.20
C SER A 136 -31.06 -13.21 -16.60
N ASP A 137 -30.89 -13.12 -15.29
CA ASP A 137 -30.61 -11.85 -14.60
C ASP A 137 -29.25 -11.27 -15.00
N ARG A 138 -28.24 -12.12 -15.16
CA ARG A 138 -26.92 -11.68 -15.66
C ARG A 138 -27.00 -11.18 -17.10
N LEU A 139 -27.73 -11.88 -17.97
CA LEU A 139 -27.90 -11.47 -19.36
C LEU A 139 -28.70 -10.18 -19.48
N SER A 140 -29.75 -9.99 -18.68
CA SER A 140 -30.54 -8.75 -18.66
C SER A 140 -29.71 -7.56 -18.18
N TYR A 141 -28.87 -7.74 -17.17
CA TYR A 141 -27.91 -6.72 -16.72
C TYR A 141 -26.89 -6.36 -17.82
N ASN A 142 -26.29 -7.36 -18.47
CA ASN A 142 -25.35 -7.12 -19.57
C ASN A 142 -26.00 -6.42 -20.76
N LEU A 143 -27.24 -6.78 -21.09
CA LEU A 143 -28.03 -6.14 -22.14
C LEU A 143 -28.32 -4.68 -21.78
N SER A 144 -28.73 -4.40 -20.54
CA SER A 144 -28.92 -3.03 -20.03
C SER A 144 -27.64 -2.20 -20.12
N GLN A 145 -26.51 -2.75 -19.67
CA GLN A 145 -25.19 -2.13 -19.79
C GLN A 145 -24.80 -1.86 -21.25
N ALA A 146 -24.99 -2.82 -22.15
CA ALA A 146 -24.70 -2.66 -23.57
C ALA A 146 -25.57 -1.56 -24.21
N LYS A 147 -26.86 -1.49 -23.85
CA LYS A 147 -27.77 -0.40 -24.28
C LYS A 147 -27.29 0.96 -23.78
N LEU A 148 -26.87 1.06 -22.51
CA LEU A 148 -26.32 2.28 -21.95
C LEU A 148 -25.03 2.72 -22.68
N LYS A 149 -24.11 1.78 -22.95
CA LYS A 149 -22.89 2.06 -23.72
C LYS A 149 -23.20 2.54 -25.13
N ASN A 150 -24.12 1.88 -25.83
CA ASN A 150 -24.55 2.28 -27.18
C ASN A 150 -25.22 3.66 -27.18
N ASN A 151 -26.05 3.96 -26.19
CA ASN A 151 -26.66 5.30 -26.07
C ASN A 151 -25.61 6.37 -25.78
N ARG A 152 -24.63 6.10 -24.90
CA ARG A 152 -23.50 7.02 -24.67
C ARG A 152 -22.69 7.23 -25.94
N ALA A 153 -22.39 6.17 -26.69
CA ALA A 153 -21.64 6.26 -27.95
C ALA A 153 -22.38 7.09 -29.02
N LYS A 154 -23.71 6.96 -29.11
CA LYS A 154 -24.54 7.81 -29.98
C LYS A 154 -24.51 9.28 -29.57
N LEU A 155 -24.55 9.56 -28.26
CA LEU A 155 -24.50 10.93 -27.73
C LEU A 155 -23.11 11.55 -27.83
N SER A 156 -22.05 10.75 -27.73
CA SER A 156 -20.66 11.21 -27.85
C SER A 156 -20.17 11.27 -29.31
N PHE A 157 -21.00 10.91 -30.28
CA PHE A 157 -20.67 11.09 -31.69
C PHE A 157 -20.77 12.59 -32.03
N VAL A 158 -19.65 13.30 -31.94
CA VAL A 158 -19.49 14.65 -32.47
C VAL A 158 -19.03 14.50 -33.92
N PRO A 159 -19.82 14.91 -34.93
CA PRO A 159 -19.32 14.98 -36.29
C PRO A 159 -18.21 16.03 -36.33
N SER A 160 -16.98 15.60 -36.63
CA SER A 160 -15.85 16.51 -36.81
C SER A 160 -16.15 17.48 -37.96
N LEU A 161 -16.18 18.78 -37.66
CA LEU A 161 -16.25 19.82 -38.68
C LEU A 161 -15.02 19.69 -39.62
N PRO A 162 -15.19 19.85 -40.94
CA PRO A 162 -14.06 19.82 -41.87
C PRO A 162 -13.11 21.00 -41.59
N PRO A 163 -11.78 20.82 -41.81
CA PRO A 163 -10.81 21.89 -41.62
C PRO A 163 -11.08 23.02 -42.62
N ALA A 164 -11.17 24.25 -42.11
CA ALA A 164 -11.36 25.44 -42.92
C ALA A 164 -10.10 25.71 -43.79
N PRO A 165 -10.28 26.21 -45.04
CA PRO A 165 -9.19 26.56 -45.94
C PRO A 165 -8.43 27.82 -45.52
#